data_AF-A0A963MKN5-F1
#
_entry.id   AF-A0A963MKN5-F1
#
_cell.length_a   1.000
_cell.length_b   1.000
_cell.length_c   1.000
_cell.angle_alpha   90.00
_cell.angle_beta   90.00
_cell.angle_gamma   90.00
#
_symmetry.space_group_name_H-M   'P 1'
#
loop_
_entity.id
_entity.type
_entity.pdbx_description
1 polymer ?
#
loop_
_entity_poly.entity_id
_entity_poly.type
_entity_poly.pdbx_seq_one_letter_code
_entity_poly.pdbx_strand_id
1 'polypeptide(L)'
;MLRDLVVEWMQRYPLAPLENEIILVQSNGIAQWLKLALAADAKLASEQPDVQQGEGQRDERADERGRADKAHGGCGIAAALEISLPARFQWQVYRALLGRQAVPETSPFDKARLLWRLMRLLPQVMAQREYAPLLGFLADDGDRRKRFQLAE
;
A
#
# COMPACT_ATOMS: atom_id res chain seq x y z
N MET A 1 8.08 2.93 -15.93
CA MET A 1 8.30 4.19 -15.18
C MET A 1 8.24 4.09 -13.65
N LEU A 2 7.24 3.48 -12.98
CA LEU A 2 7.36 3.22 -11.52
C LEU A 2 8.10 1.90 -11.22
N ARG A 3 7.71 0.83 -11.91
CA ARG A 3 8.35 -0.49 -11.78
C ARG A 3 9.86 -0.38 -11.95
N ASP A 4 10.30 0.24 -13.03
CA ASP A 4 11.72 0.29 -13.39
C ASP A 4 12.54 1.05 -12.34
N LEU A 5 11.98 2.13 -11.76
CA LEU A 5 12.60 2.85 -10.65
C LEU A 5 12.71 1.98 -9.38
N VAL A 6 11.66 1.21 -9.06
CA VAL A 6 11.69 0.30 -7.90
C VAL A 6 12.73 -0.80 -8.11
N VAL A 7 12.78 -1.39 -9.30
CA VAL A 7 13.77 -2.43 -9.65
C VAL A 7 15.20 -1.87 -9.56
N GLU A 8 15.44 -0.68 -10.12
CA GLU A 8 16.75 -0.01 -10.05
C GLU A 8 17.15 0.28 -8.60
N TRP A 9 16.21 0.79 -7.78
CA TRP A 9 16.46 1.07 -6.37
C TRP A 9 16.84 -0.18 -5.58
N MET A 10 16.10 -1.28 -5.75
CA MET A 10 16.36 -2.54 -5.07
C MET A 10 17.71 -3.15 -5.48
N GLN A 11 18.10 -3.03 -6.75
CA GLN A 11 19.42 -3.47 -7.20
C GLN A 11 20.55 -2.62 -6.62
N ARG A 12 20.32 -1.32 -6.42
CA ARG A 12 21.31 -0.38 -5.89
C ARG A 12 21.49 -0.49 -4.37
N TYR A 13 20.44 -0.85 -3.64
CA TYR A 13 20.44 -0.94 -2.18
C TYR A 13 19.90 -2.31 -1.71
N PRO A 14 20.65 -3.40 -1.91
CA PRO A 14 20.21 -4.72 -1.50
C PRO A 14 20.14 -4.82 0.03
N LEU A 15 19.06 -5.41 0.54
CA LEU A 15 18.89 -5.72 1.96
C LEU A 15 19.75 -6.92 2.40
N ALA A 16 19.89 -7.10 3.71
CA ALA A 16 20.60 -8.27 4.24
C ALA A 16 19.80 -9.57 3.98
N PRO A 17 20.46 -10.74 3.97
CA PRO A 17 19.77 -12.01 3.77
C PRO A 17 18.60 -12.19 4.74
N LEU A 18 17.44 -12.59 4.20
CA LEU A 18 16.17 -12.82 4.93
C LEU A 18 15.49 -11.56 5.51
N GLU A 19 15.95 -10.36 5.18
CA GLU A 19 15.19 -9.14 5.47
C GLU A 19 14.03 -8.97 4.48
N ASN A 20 12.90 -8.46 5.00
CA ASN A 20 11.73 -8.19 4.18
C ASN A 20 11.77 -6.77 3.63
N GLU A 21 11.41 -6.62 2.37
CA GLU A 21 11.18 -5.32 1.72
C GLU A 21 9.78 -4.81 2.10
N ILE A 22 9.73 -3.68 2.80
CA ILE A 22 8.45 -3.06 3.20
C ILE A 22 8.05 -2.02 2.15
N ILE A 23 6.93 -2.26 1.48
CA ILE A 23 6.40 -1.35 0.46
C ILE A 23 5.04 -0.81 0.91
N LEU A 24 4.94 0.52 1.01
CA LEU A 24 3.68 1.19 1.33
C LEU A 24 2.87 1.44 0.08
N VAL A 25 1.62 0.98 0.06
CA VAL A 25 0.70 1.18 -1.06
C VAL A 25 -0.63 1.72 -0.59
N GLN A 26 -1.29 2.51 -1.43
CA GLN A 26 -2.60 3.10 -1.11
C GLN A 26 -3.78 2.14 -1.33
N SER A 27 -3.57 1.05 -2.06
CA SER A 27 -4.64 0.10 -2.38
C SER A 27 -4.13 -1.32 -2.60
N ASN A 28 -5.03 -2.29 -2.40
CA ASN A 28 -4.76 -3.68 -2.73
C ASN A 28 -4.52 -3.89 -4.23
N GLY A 29 -5.14 -3.09 -5.10
CA GLY A 29 -4.91 -3.17 -6.55
C GLY A 29 -3.46 -2.84 -6.90
N ILE A 30 -2.91 -1.77 -6.32
CA ILE A 30 -1.49 -1.39 -6.49
C ILE A 30 -0.58 -2.46 -5.90
N ALA A 31 -0.95 -3.04 -4.74
CA ALA A 31 -0.20 -4.14 -4.13
C ALA A 31 -0.01 -5.31 -5.09
N GLN A 32 -1.11 -5.77 -5.69
CA GLN A 32 -1.11 -6.92 -6.59
C GLN A 32 -0.41 -6.61 -7.90
N TRP A 33 -0.70 -5.44 -8.48
CA TRP A 33 -0.02 -4.98 -9.69
C TRP A 33 1.49 -4.93 -9.50
N LEU A 34 1.97 -4.36 -8.38
CA LEU A 34 3.40 -4.24 -8.10
C LEU A 34 4.06 -5.60 -7.90
N LYS A 35 3.41 -6.53 -7.18
CA LYS A 35 3.91 -7.91 -7.03
C LYS A 35 4.09 -8.59 -8.39
N LEU A 36 3.09 -8.51 -9.26
CA LEU A 36 3.16 -9.08 -10.61
C LEU A 36 4.20 -8.37 -11.47
N ALA A 37 4.29 -7.04 -11.39
CA ALA A 37 5.26 -6.23 -12.13
C ALA A 37 6.71 -6.55 -11.73
N LEU A 38 6.96 -6.80 -10.44
CA LEU A 38 8.28 -7.23 -9.93
C LEU A 38 8.58 -8.69 -10.26
N ALA A 39 7.57 -9.57 -10.23
CA ALA A 39 7.72 -10.98 -10.59
C ALA A 39 7.87 -11.22 -12.10
N ALA A 40 7.50 -10.25 -12.94
CA ALA A 40 7.62 -10.36 -14.39
C ALA A 40 9.07 -10.66 -14.80
N ASP A 41 9.23 -11.43 -15.87
CA ASP A 41 10.55 -11.87 -16.32
C ASP A 41 11.49 -10.71 -16.65
N ALA A 42 12.72 -10.84 -16.20
CA ALA A 42 13.82 -9.94 -16.56
C ALA A 42 14.15 -10.02 -18.07
N LYS A 43 13.79 -11.13 -18.73
CA LYS A 43 14.32 -11.57 -20.03
C LYS A 43 13.54 -11.18 -21.28
N LEU A 44 12.47 -10.40 -21.21
CA LEU A 44 11.81 -9.90 -22.44
C LEU A 44 12.60 -8.81 -23.18
N ALA A 45 13.74 -8.35 -22.63
CA ALA A 45 14.60 -7.35 -23.25
C ALA A 45 15.89 -7.93 -23.90
N SER A 46 16.14 -9.24 -23.82
CA SER A 46 17.44 -9.84 -24.21
C SER A 46 17.39 -10.96 -25.23
N GLU A 47 16.24 -11.31 -25.81
CA GLU A 47 16.14 -12.34 -26.85
C GLU A 47 15.83 -11.72 -28.22
N GLN A 48 16.83 -11.08 -28.83
CA GLN A 48 16.95 -11.07 -30.29
C GLN A 48 17.90 -12.22 -30.64
N PRO A 49 17.46 -13.25 -31.39
CA PRO A 49 18.40 -14.20 -31.96
C PRO A 49 19.22 -13.48 -33.03
N ASP A 50 20.54 -13.47 -32.85
CA ASP A 50 21.51 -13.09 -33.88
C ASP A 50 21.24 -13.90 -35.15
N VAL A 51 20.64 -13.25 -36.14
CA VAL A 51 20.66 -13.71 -37.54
C VAL A 51 21.46 -12.68 -38.31
N GLN A 52 22.77 -12.92 -38.41
CA GLN A 52 23.62 -12.28 -39.41
C GLN A 52 23.20 -12.75 -40.80
N GLN A 53 22.85 -11.80 -41.68
CA GLN A 53 23.47 -11.61 -43.01
C GLN A 53 22.77 -10.50 -43.81
N GLY A 54 23.56 -9.59 -44.41
CA GLY A 54 23.14 -8.79 -45.58
C GLY A 54 23.38 -7.29 -45.47
N GLU A 55 24.45 -6.81 -46.11
CA GLU A 55 24.90 -5.41 -46.19
C GLU A 55 23.93 -4.48 -46.94
N GLY A 56 23.85 -3.21 -46.53
CA GLY A 56 23.10 -2.16 -47.22
C GLY A 56 23.26 -0.78 -46.56
N GLN A 57 23.97 0.13 -47.21
CA GLN A 57 24.51 1.39 -46.72
C GLN A 57 23.48 2.53 -46.48
N ARG A 58 23.74 3.34 -45.43
CA ARG A 58 23.33 4.74 -45.14
C ARG A 58 21.85 5.04 -44.79
N ASP A 59 21.63 5.54 -43.56
CA ASP A 59 21.32 6.97 -43.34
C ASP A 59 21.57 7.37 -41.86
N GLU A 60 22.47 8.33 -41.65
CA GLU A 60 22.98 8.84 -40.35
C GLU A 60 22.06 9.91 -39.73
N ARG A 61 20.74 9.77 -39.85
CA ARG A 61 19.77 10.77 -39.32
C ARG A 61 18.63 10.16 -38.51
N ALA A 62 18.94 9.24 -37.61
CA ALA A 62 17.95 8.67 -36.69
C ALA A 62 18.53 8.28 -35.31
N ASP A 63 19.40 9.10 -34.71
CA ASP A 63 20.06 8.75 -33.43
C ASP A 63 19.61 9.58 -32.21
N GLU A 64 18.41 10.15 -32.21
CA GLU A 64 17.90 10.88 -31.02
C GLU A 64 16.53 10.40 -30.50
N ARG A 65 15.89 9.41 -31.15
CA ARG A 65 14.58 8.87 -30.71
C ARG A 65 14.64 7.48 -30.07
N GLY A 66 15.83 6.89 -29.95
CA GLY A 66 16.01 5.51 -29.46
C GLY A 66 16.28 5.36 -27.94
N ARG A 67 16.37 6.45 -27.16
CA ARG A 67 16.86 6.38 -25.77
C ARG A 67 15.78 6.14 -24.69
N ALA A 68 14.49 6.13 -25.05
CA ALA A 68 13.42 6.23 -24.05
C ALA A 68 12.63 4.94 -23.75
N ASP A 69 12.90 3.79 -24.37
CA ASP A 69 12.10 2.58 -24.08
C ASP A 69 12.88 1.26 -24.19
N LYS A 70 14.01 1.15 -23.50
CA LYS A 70 14.46 -0.17 -23.01
C LYS A 70 13.81 -0.38 -21.66
N ALA A 71 12.54 -0.78 -21.67
CA ALA A 71 11.84 -1.23 -20.48
C ALA A 71 12.66 -2.40 -19.88
N HIS A 72 13.43 -2.12 -18.83
CA HIS A 72 14.10 -3.16 -18.08
C HIS A 72 13.00 -4.11 -17.54
N GLY A 73 13.18 -5.41 -17.74
CA GLY A 73 12.23 -6.42 -17.26
C GLY A 73 12.06 -6.38 -15.74
N GLY A 74 11.12 -7.16 -15.21
CA GLY A 74 11.00 -7.31 -13.76
C GLY A 74 12.18 -8.10 -13.15
N CYS A 75 12.13 -8.35 -11.84
CA CYS A 75 13.17 -9.11 -11.14
C CYS A 75 13.10 -10.63 -11.40
N GLY A 76 12.07 -11.13 -12.11
CA GLY A 76 11.81 -12.56 -12.32
C GLY A 76 11.25 -13.30 -11.10
N ILE A 77 11.32 -12.70 -9.91
CA ILE A 77 10.69 -13.19 -8.68
C ILE A 77 10.32 -12.02 -7.77
N ALA A 78 9.16 -12.11 -7.13
CA ALA A 78 8.74 -11.18 -6.08
C ALA A 78 8.49 -11.98 -4.79
N ALA A 79 9.51 -12.05 -3.93
CA ALA A 79 9.48 -12.75 -2.65
C ALA A 79 9.91 -11.79 -1.52
N ALA A 80 9.61 -12.15 -0.27
CA ALA A 80 9.93 -11.35 0.93
C ALA A 80 9.40 -9.90 0.88
N LEU A 81 8.30 -9.65 0.17
CA LEU A 81 7.63 -8.34 0.11
C LEU A 81 6.55 -8.24 1.20
N GLU A 82 6.73 -7.33 2.16
CA GLU A 82 5.68 -6.90 3.09
C GLU A 82 4.97 -5.66 2.51
N ILE A 83 3.78 -5.87 1.96
CA ILE A 83 2.95 -4.75 1.50
C ILE A 83 2.04 -4.28 2.63
N SER A 84 2.18 -3.02 3.00
CA SER A 84 1.43 -2.42 4.12
C SER A 84 0.66 -1.18 3.66
N LEU A 85 -0.55 -1.01 4.19
CA LEU A 85 -1.30 0.24 4.04
C LEU A 85 -0.73 1.29 4.99
N PRO A 86 -0.72 2.59 4.62
CA PRO A 86 -0.10 3.65 5.43
C PRO A 86 -0.56 3.66 6.89
N ALA A 87 -1.86 3.49 7.14
CA ALA A 87 -2.41 3.48 8.50
C ALA A 87 -1.87 2.31 9.36
N ARG A 88 -1.70 1.12 8.78
CA ARG A 88 -1.14 -0.05 9.47
C ARG A 88 0.34 0.18 9.77
N PHE A 89 1.08 0.70 8.80
CA PHE A 89 2.49 1.02 8.96
C PHE A 89 2.74 2.07 10.03
N GLN A 90 1.92 3.13 10.07
CA GLN A 90 2.02 4.16 11.09
C GLN A 90 1.89 3.57 12.51
N TRP A 91 0.99 2.61 12.71
CA TRP A 91 0.87 1.91 13.99
C TRP A 91 2.11 1.05 14.32
N GLN A 92 2.67 0.37 13.32
CA GLN A 92 3.92 -0.39 13.48
C GLN A 92 5.08 0.53 13.92
N VAL A 93 5.21 1.71 13.30
CA VAL A 93 6.22 2.72 13.65
C VAL A 93 6.02 3.24 15.08
N TYR A 94 4.78 3.57 15.48
CA TYR A 94 4.52 3.99 16.86
C TYR A 94 4.92 2.92 17.87
N ARG A 95 4.61 1.64 17.60
CA ARG A 95 5.02 0.54 18.48
C ARG A 95 6.53 0.33 18.53
N ALA A 96 7.23 0.58 17.42
CA ALA A 96 8.68 0.48 17.35
C ALA A 96 9.37 1.61 18.14
N LEU A 97 8.87 2.85 18.04
CA LEU A 97 9.46 4.03 18.67
C LEU A 97 9.11 4.18 20.15
N LEU A 98 7.83 3.99 20.51
CA LEU A 98 7.34 4.21 21.87
C LEU A 98 7.42 2.95 22.74
N GLY A 99 7.75 1.81 22.13
CA GLY A 99 7.88 0.52 22.79
C GLY A 99 6.57 -0.26 22.88
N ARG A 100 6.72 -1.59 22.84
CA ARG A 100 5.60 -2.55 22.83
C ARG A 100 4.75 -2.56 24.10
N GLN A 101 5.27 -2.03 25.21
CA GLN A 101 4.55 -1.90 26.47
C GLN A 101 3.66 -0.66 26.52
N ALA A 102 4.09 0.45 25.90
CA ALA A 102 3.32 1.70 25.86
C ALA A 102 2.22 1.66 24.78
N VAL A 103 2.46 0.93 23.68
CA VAL A 103 1.54 0.89 22.54
C VAL A 103 1.02 -0.53 22.28
N PRO A 104 -0.30 -0.76 22.47
CA PRO A 104 -0.93 -2.06 22.26
C PRO A 104 -0.79 -2.59 20.82
N GLU A 105 -0.97 -3.90 20.65
CA GLU A 105 -0.86 -4.55 19.34
C GLU A 105 -1.89 -4.08 18.32
N THR A 106 -3.10 -3.75 18.80
CA THR A 106 -4.20 -3.23 17.97
C THR A 106 -4.52 -1.81 18.42
N SER A 107 -4.94 -0.97 17.48
CA SER A 107 -5.25 0.41 17.83
C SER A 107 -6.53 0.45 18.67
N PRO A 108 -6.52 1.15 19.81
CA PRO A 108 -7.75 1.35 20.59
C PRO A 108 -8.79 2.22 19.85
N PHE A 109 -8.42 2.78 18.70
CA PHE A 109 -9.26 3.55 17.80
C PHE A 109 -9.56 2.83 16.46
N ASP A 110 -9.24 1.54 16.36
CA ASP A 110 -9.70 0.72 15.23
C ASP A 110 -11.23 0.78 15.11
N LYS A 111 -11.74 0.87 13.87
CA LYS A 111 -13.17 1.11 13.57
C LYS A 111 -14.12 0.27 14.43
N ALA A 112 -13.91 -1.05 14.48
CA ALA A 112 -14.76 -1.95 15.25
C ALA A 112 -14.74 -1.66 16.77
N ARG A 113 -13.56 -1.37 17.33
CA ARG A 113 -13.42 -1.04 18.76
C ARG A 113 -14.01 0.34 19.07
N LEU A 114 -13.79 1.30 18.18
CA LEU A 114 -14.32 2.65 18.31
C LEU A 114 -15.85 2.63 18.29
N LEU A 115 -16.47 1.86 17.40
CA LEU A 115 -17.91 1.66 17.34
C LEU A 115 -18.46 1.19 18.70
N TRP A 116 -17.88 0.14 19.28
CA TRP A 116 -18.33 -0.35 20.60
C TRP A 116 -18.04 0.63 21.74
N ARG A 117 -16.94 1.37 21.66
CA ARG A 117 -16.65 2.46 22.62
C ARG A 117 -17.70 3.56 22.52
N LEU A 118 -18.07 3.98 21.32
CA LEU A 118 -19.12 4.97 21.08
C LEU A 118 -20.49 4.46 21.54
N MET A 119 -20.85 3.20 21.26
CA MET A 119 -22.08 2.57 21.76
C MET A 119 -22.21 2.64 23.28
N ARG A 120 -21.09 2.56 24.00
CA ARG A 120 -21.02 2.67 25.47
C ARG A 120 -20.96 4.11 25.97
N LEU A 121 -20.27 5.00 25.27
CA LEU A 121 -20.03 6.39 25.68
C LEU A 121 -21.22 7.29 25.36
N LEU A 122 -21.87 7.08 24.23
CA LEU A 122 -22.96 7.93 23.74
C LEU A 122 -24.05 8.17 24.80
N PRO A 123 -24.59 7.14 25.49
CA PRO A 123 -25.61 7.34 26.52
C PRO A 123 -25.15 8.21 27.70
N GLN A 124 -23.85 8.22 28.00
CA GLN A 124 -23.29 8.97 29.13
C GLN A 124 -23.17 10.46 28.82
N VAL A 125 -22.99 10.81 27.54
CA VAL A 125 -22.77 12.19 27.10
C VAL A 125 -24.03 12.84 26.54
N MET A 126 -25.09 12.08 26.22
CA MET A 126 -26.36 12.60 25.67
C MET A 126 -27.06 13.68 26.51
N ALA A 127 -26.76 13.80 27.80
CA ALA A 127 -27.32 14.85 28.64
C ALA A 127 -26.71 16.25 28.38
N GLN A 128 -25.59 16.33 27.65
CA GLN A 128 -24.90 17.60 27.39
C GLN A 128 -25.56 18.34 26.22
N ARG A 129 -25.67 19.68 26.33
CA ARG A 129 -26.38 20.52 25.36
C ARG A 129 -25.81 20.45 23.94
N GLU A 130 -24.51 20.18 23.82
CA GLU A 130 -23.80 20.05 22.54
C GLU A 130 -24.33 18.88 21.69
N TYR A 131 -24.90 17.86 22.33
CA TYR A 131 -25.48 16.69 21.65
C TYR A 131 -26.99 16.80 21.43
N ALA A 132 -27.60 17.96 21.67
CA ALA A 132 -29.04 18.17 21.47
C ALA A 132 -29.55 17.75 20.07
N PRO A 133 -28.81 17.98 18.95
CA PRO A 133 -29.23 17.49 17.63
C PRO A 133 -29.31 15.95 17.52
N LEU A 134 -28.50 15.22 18.28
CA LEU A 134 -28.48 13.76 18.27
C LEU A 134 -29.65 13.16 19.06
N LEU A 135 -30.18 13.88 20.06
CA LEU A 135 -31.32 13.42 20.86
C LEU A 135 -32.57 13.20 20.00
N GLY A 136 -32.84 14.11 19.06
CA GLY A 136 -33.96 13.97 18.12
C GLY A 136 -33.78 12.80 17.15
N PHE A 137 -32.55 12.58 16.67
CA PHE A 137 -32.23 11.44 15.80
C PHE A 137 -32.40 10.10 16.52
N LEU A 138 -31.98 10.02 17.79
CA LEU A 138 -32.04 8.81 18.62
C LEU A 138 -33.38 8.60 19.32
N ALA A 139 -34.40 9.43 19.03
CA ALA A 139 -35.75 9.22 19.54
C ALA A 139 -36.30 7.86 19.08
N ASP A 140 -36.99 7.16 19.98
CA ASP A 140 -37.59 5.82 19.76
C ASP A 140 -36.60 4.74 19.26
N ASP A 141 -35.35 4.79 19.69
CA ASP A 141 -34.29 3.81 19.38
C ASP A 141 -34.33 2.58 20.30
N GLY A 142 -35.50 1.96 20.43
CA GLY A 142 -35.70 0.77 21.29
C GLY A 142 -34.86 -0.44 20.88
N ASP A 143 -34.56 -0.57 19.59
CA ASP A 143 -33.75 -1.65 19.00
C ASP A 143 -32.25 -1.31 18.86
N ARG A 144 -31.83 -0.11 19.29
CA ARG A 144 -30.45 0.41 19.20
C ARG A 144 -29.86 0.54 17.80
N ARG A 145 -30.69 0.44 16.75
CA ARG A 145 -30.24 0.47 15.35
C ARG A 145 -29.72 1.84 14.96
N LYS A 146 -30.40 2.92 15.36
CA LYS A 146 -29.99 4.29 15.04
C LYS A 146 -28.69 4.64 15.75
N ARG A 147 -28.53 4.16 16.98
CA ARG A 147 -27.27 4.29 17.74
C ARG A 147 -26.12 3.54 17.09
N PHE A 148 -26.36 2.33 16.58
CA PHE A 148 -25.35 1.57 15.86
C PHE A 148 -24.92 2.30 14.58
N GLN A 149 -25.87 2.79 13.78
CA GLN A 149 -25.59 3.55 12.55
C GLN A 149 -24.83 4.85 12.81
N LEU A 150 -25.08 5.53 13.92
CA LEU A 150 -24.33 6.73 14.31
C LEU A 150 -22.87 6.42 14.70
N ALA A 151 -22.62 5.21 15.20
CA ALA A 151 -21.30 4.78 15.64
C ALA A 151 -20.46 4.09 14.54
N GLU A 152 -21.04 3.84 13.37
CA GLU A 152 -20.42 3.21 12.19
C GLU A 152 -19.72 4.22 11.25
#